data_AF-A0A3B8MCI5-F1
#
_entry.id   AF-A0A3B8MCI5-F1
#
_cell.length_a   1.000
_cell.length_b   1.000
_cell.length_c   1.000
_cell.angle_alpha   90.00
_cell.angle_beta   90.00
_cell.angle_gamma   90.00
#
_symmetry.space_group_name_H-M   'P 1'
#
loop_
_entity.id
_entity.type
_entity.pdbx_description
1 polymer ?
#
loop_
_entity_poly.entity_id
_entity_poly.type
_entity_poly.pdbx_seq_one_letter_code
_entity_poly.pdbx_strand_id
1 'polypeptide(L)'
;MPEARPDIIVIMVDDMGYSDLGCYGAEIDTPNIDALAARCIRFTQFYNCARCLPTRASLLTGLYPHRAGIGHMTNQTQDAMDKNRVMAQGPY
;
A
#
# COMPACT_ATOMS: atom_id res chain seq x y z
N MET A 1 0.58 -36.01 -11.83
CA MET A 1 0.13 -35.43 -10.55
C MET A 1 -0.13 -33.96 -10.80
N PRO A 2 -1.14 -33.32 -10.17
CA PRO A 2 -1.25 -31.86 -10.24
C PRO A 2 0.04 -31.26 -9.67
N GLU A 3 0.60 -30.25 -10.33
CA GLU A 3 1.73 -29.48 -9.82
C GLU A 3 1.40 -29.00 -8.39
N ALA A 4 2.36 -29.10 -7.47
CA ALA A 4 2.17 -28.61 -6.11
C ALA A 4 1.86 -27.11 -6.16
N ARG A 5 0.78 -26.68 -5.50
CA ARG A 5 0.43 -25.25 -5.45
C ARG A 5 1.48 -24.53 -4.60
N PRO A 6 2.14 -23.49 -5.12
CA PRO A 6 3.14 -22.75 -4.34
C PRO A 6 2.47 -21.94 -3.23
N ASP A 7 3.15 -21.81 -2.11
CA ASP A 7 2.81 -20.84 -1.07
C ASP A 7 3.29 -19.45 -1.49
N ILE A 8 2.41 -18.45 -1.40
CA ILE A 8 2.71 -17.07 -1.80
C ILE A 8 2.75 -16.20 -0.54
N ILE A 9 3.92 -15.62 -0.25
CA ILE A 9 4.12 -14.69 0.87
C ILE A 9 4.35 -13.29 0.29
N VAL A 10 3.51 -12.33 0.68
CA VAL A 10 3.67 -10.91 0.34
C VAL A 10 4.13 -10.15 1.58
N ILE A 11 5.36 -9.63 1.54
CA ILE A 11 5.93 -8.77 2.58
C ILE A 11 5.86 -7.33 2.07
N MET A 12 5.15 -6.46 2.80
CA MET A 12 5.02 -5.04 2.49
C MET A 12 5.38 -4.23 3.72
N VAL A 13 6.24 -3.22 3.53
CA VAL A 13 6.74 -2.34 4.60
C VAL A 13 6.11 -0.95 4.44
N ASP A 14 5.79 -0.30 5.56
CA ASP A 14 5.24 1.06 5.57
C ASP A 14 6.38 2.08 5.56
N ASP A 15 6.22 3.14 4.77
CA ASP A 15 7.12 4.31 4.66
C ASP A 15 8.62 4.02 4.41
N MET A 16 8.98 2.84 3.90
CA MET A 16 10.36 2.53 3.48
C MET A 16 10.72 3.27 2.18
N GLY A 17 11.77 4.09 2.26
CA GLY A 17 12.35 4.81 1.15
C GLY A 17 13.12 3.89 0.20
N TYR A 18 13.28 4.34 -1.05
CA TYR A 18 14.02 3.58 -2.07
C TYR A 18 15.49 3.36 -1.68
N SER A 19 16.10 4.32 -0.98
CA SER A 19 17.50 4.29 -0.54
C SER A 19 17.70 3.79 0.89
N ASP A 20 16.73 3.07 1.47
CA ASP A 20 16.83 2.54 2.85
C ASP A 20 17.39 1.11 2.92
N LEU A 21 17.49 0.42 1.77
CA LEU A 21 18.05 -0.94 1.69
C LEU A 21 19.46 -0.93 1.07
N GLY A 22 20.37 -1.71 1.64
CA GLY A 22 21.76 -1.84 1.18
C GLY A 22 21.85 -2.21 -0.31
N CYS A 23 20.98 -3.10 -0.79
CA CYS A 23 20.92 -3.50 -2.20
C CYS A 23 20.52 -2.37 -3.18
N TYR A 24 20.05 -1.23 -2.68
CA TYR A 24 19.78 -0.01 -3.45
C TYR A 24 20.76 1.14 -3.11
N GLY A 25 21.78 0.90 -2.29
CA GLY A 25 22.83 1.86 -1.96
C GLY A 25 22.65 2.58 -0.62
N ALA A 26 21.84 2.05 0.30
CA ALA A 26 21.70 2.59 1.65
C ALA A 26 22.96 2.43 2.51
N GLU A 27 23.11 3.28 3.52
CA GLU A 27 24.12 3.13 4.59
C GLU A 27 23.67 2.18 5.71
N ILE A 28 22.38 1.83 5.76
CA ILE A 28 21.80 0.95 6.78
C ILE A 28 22.07 -0.50 6.41
N ASP A 29 22.60 -1.27 7.37
CA ASP A 29 22.82 -2.71 7.20
C ASP A 29 21.49 -3.48 7.14
N THR A 30 21.18 -4.04 5.97
CA THR A 30 19.97 -4.85 5.71
C THR A 30 20.27 -6.28 5.25
N PRO A 31 21.12 -7.05 5.97
CA PRO A 31 21.75 -8.27 5.45
C PRO A 31 20.77 -9.35 4.98
N ASN A 32 19.60 -9.49 5.62
CA ASN A 32 18.60 -10.47 5.22
C ASN A 32 17.92 -10.11 3.89
N ILE A 33 17.64 -8.83 3.67
CA ILE A 33 17.02 -8.33 2.43
C ILE A 33 18.05 -8.34 1.30
N ASP A 34 19.29 -7.97 1.59
CA ASP A 34 20.38 -7.97 0.61
C ASP A 34 20.70 -9.39 0.13
N ALA A 35 20.73 -10.36 1.04
CA ALA A 35 20.90 -11.77 0.70
C ALA A 35 19.75 -12.31 -0.16
N LEU A 36 18.51 -11.86 0.07
CA LEU A 36 17.37 -12.19 -0.78
C LEU A 36 17.52 -11.58 -2.17
N ALA A 37 17.84 -10.28 -2.25
CA ALA A 37 18.04 -9.56 -3.49
C ALA A 37 19.16 -10.16 -4.37
N ALA A 38 20.23 -10.69 -3.77
CA ALA A 38 21.34 -11.32 -4.50
C ALA A 38 20.97 -12.66 -5.17
N ARG A 39 19.91 -13.33 -4.71
CA ARG A 39 19.48 -14.65 -5.20
C ARG A 39 18.15 -14.61 -5.97
N CYS A 40 17.55 -13.43 -6.11
CA CYS A 40 16.23 -13.24 -6.69
C CYS A 40 16.22 -12.11 -7.71
N ILE A 41 15.07 -11.88 -8.33
CA ILE A 41 14.85 -10.75 -9.23
C ILE A 41 14.62 -9.50 -8.37
N ARG A 42 15.30 -8.40 -8.73
CA ARG A 42 15.17 -7.08 -8.10
C ARG A 42 14.66 -6.07 -9.12
N PHE A 43 13.66 -5.28 -8.73
CA PHE A 43 13.10 -4.23 -9.58
C PHE A 43 13.74 -2.88 -9.28
N THR A 44 14.34 -2.23 -10.28
CA THR A 44 14.86 -0.85 -10.13
C THR A 44 13.81 0.22 -10.41
N GLN A 45 12.65 -0.15 -10.94
CA GLN A 45 11.55 0.72 -11.33
C GLN A 45 10.21 0.12 -10.88
N PHE A 46 9.93 0.20 -9.58
CA PHE A 46 8.67 -0.21 -8.97
C PHE A 46 8.00 1.02 -8.36
N TYR A 47 6.71 1.21 -8.64
CA TYR A 47 5.96 2.40 -8.22
C TYR A 47 4.76 2.02 -7.38
N ASN A 48 4.55 2.76 -6.29
CA ASN A 48 3.34 2.72 -5.49
C ASN A 48 2.58 4.05 -5.63
N CYS A 49 1.47 4.19 -4.88
CA CYS A 49 0.83 5.48 -4.72
C CYS A 49 1.52 6.25 -3.57
N ALA A 50 1.45 7.59 -3.59
CA ALA A 50 2.10 8.45 -2.60
C ALA A 50 1.56 8.33 -1.15
N ARG A 51 0.61 7.42 -0.88
CA ARG A 51 -0.09 7.26 0.41
C ARG A 51 -0.38 5.78 0.66
N CYS A 52 -0.45 5.40 1.94
CA CYS A 52 -0.67 4.02 2.39
C CYS A 52 -1.97 3.40 1.82
N LEU A 53 -3.09 4.10 1.92
CA LEU A 53 -4.41 3.59 1.56
C LEU A 53 -4.58 3.28 0.05
N PRO A 54 -4.28 4.20 -0.89
CA PRO A 54 -4.36 3.88 -2.32
C PRO A 54 -3.35 2.81 -2.76
N THR A 55 -2.17 2.75 -2.14
CA THR A 55 -1.18 1.69 -2.39
C THR A 55 -1.73 0.31 -1.99
N ARG A 56 -2.25 0.20 -0.76
CA ARG A 56 -2.82 -1.05 -0.25
C ARG A 56 -4.06 -1.48 -1.05
N ALA A 57 -4.94 -0.55 -1.39
CA ALA A 57 -6.12 -0.83 -2.21
C ALA A 57 -5.72 -1.37 -3.59
N SER A 58 -4.73 -0.75 -4.24
CA SER A 58 -4.26 -1.20 -5.56
C SER A 58 -3.60 -2.57 -5.50
N LEU A 59 -2.78 -2.83 -4.46
CA LEU A 59 -2.12 -4.12 -4.25
C LEU A 59 -3.12 -5.26 -4.06
N LEU A 60 -4.15 -5.06 -3.23
CA LEU A 60 -5.11 -6.12 -2.88
C LEU A 60 -6.17 -6.38 -3.97
N THR A 61 -6.49 -5.37 -4.78
CA THR A 61 -7.55 -5.47 -5.79
C THR A 61 -7.04 -5.62 -7.22
N GLY A 62 -5.76 -5.29 -7.48
CA GLY A 62 -5.22 -5.20 -8.84
C GLY A 62 -5.81 -4.05 -9.67
N LEU A 63 -6.52 -3.12 -9.02
CA LEU A 63 -7.18 -1.98 -9.67
C LEU A 63 -6.46 -0.67 -9.33
N TYR A 64 -6.52 0.30 -10.25
CA TYR A 64 -6.14 1.67 -9.91
C TYR A 64 -7.02 2.24 -8.78
N PRO A 65 -6.50 3.15 -7.93
CA PRO A 65 -7.22 3.64 -6.74
C PRO A 65 -8.63 4.17 -7.04
N HIS A 66 -8.80 4.88 -8.16
CA HIS A 66 -10.10 5.42 -8.58
C HIS A 66 -11.15 4.33 -8.85
N ARG A 67 -10.75 3.14 -9.31
CA ARG A 67 -11.65 1.99 -9.51
C ARG A 67 -11.85 1.18 -8.23
N ALA A 68 -10.92 1.27 -7.29
CA ALA A 68 -11.00 0.62 -5.99
C ALA A 68 -11.83 1.42 -4.96
N GLY A 69 -12.55 2.47 -5.38
CA GLY A 69 -13.33 3.33 -4.49
C GLY A 69 -12.50 4.34 -3.68
N ILE A 70 -11.19 4.44 -3.97
CA ILE A 70 -10.26 5.37 -3.33
C ILE A 70 -9.99 6.55 -4.27
N GLY A 71 -11.05 7.28 -4.59
CA GLY A 71 -10.96 8.52 -5.38
C GLY A 71 -10.67 9.76 -4.52
N HIS A 72 -11.12 9.74 -3.26
CA HIS A 72 -10.96 10.82 -2.29
C HIS A 72 -10.53 10.24 -0.94
N MET A 73 -9.56 10.89 -0.27
CA MET A 73 -8.89 10.29 0.90
C MET A 73 -9.74 10.28 2.17
N THR A 74 -10.84 11.03 2.17
CA THR A 74 -11.90 11.03 3.17
C THR A 74 -13.09 11.72 2.51
N ASN A 75 -14.29 11.19 2.64
CA ASN A 75 -15.49 11.94 2.30
C ASN A 75 -15.76 12.99 3.40
N GLN A 76 -14.82 13.89 3.69
CA GLN A 76 -15.05 14.91 4.74
C GLN A 76 -16.30 15.72 4.44
N THR A 77 -16.63 15.92 3.16
CA THR A 77 -17.88 16.54 2.73
C THR A 77 -19.09 15.68 3.04
N GLN A 78 -19.09 14.36 2.79
CA GLN A 78 -20.22 13.50 3.13
C GLN A 78 -20.38 13.34 4.65
N ASP A 79 -19.27 13.12 5.38
CA ASP A 79 -19.28 13.03 6.84
C ASP A 79 -19.72 14.34 7.49
N ALA A 80 -19.35 15.50 6.92
CA ALA A 80 -19.81 16.79 7.38
C ALA A 80 -21.29 17.04 7.04
N MET A 81 -21.75 16.62 5.86
CA MET A 81 -23.16 16.73 5.44
C MET A 81 -24.06 15.83 6.29
N ASP A 82 -23.62 14.60 6.58
CA ASP A 82 -24.34 13.67 7.44
C ASP A 82 -24.37 14.16 8.90
N LYS A 83 -23.25 14.71 9.40
CA LYS A 83 -23.25 15.41 10.70
C LYS A 83 -24.20 16.60 10.72
N ASN A 84 -24.23 17.42 9.67
CA ASN A 84 -25.14 18.57 9.61
C ASN A 84 -26.60 18.11 9.55
N ARG A 85 -26.89 16.99 8.87
CA ARG A 85 -28.23 16.41 8.79
C ARG A 85 -28.70 15.82 10.11
N VAL A 86 -27.80 15.19 10.87
CA VAL A 86 -28.08 14.68 12.23
C VAL A 86 -28.25 15.84 13.22
N MET A 87 -27.44 16.91 13.10
CA MET A 87 -27.55 18.11 13.96
C MET A 87 -28.78 18.97 13.64
N ALA A 88 -29.27 18.95 12.39
CA ALA A 88 -30.52 19.62 11.98
C ALA A 88 -31.78 18.88 12.43
N GLN A 89 -31.66 17.66 12.96
CA GLN A 89 -32.75 16.84 13.50
C GLN A 89 -32.65 16.69 15.03
N GLY A 90 -32.22 17.74 15.73
CA GLY A 90 -31.94 17.72 17.17
C GLY A 90 -33.04 17.09 18.05
N PRO A 91 -32.72 16.64 19.28
CA PRO A 91 -33.65 15.91 20.15
C PRO A 91 -34.75 16.77 20.82
N TYR A 92 -35.07 17.94 20.28
CA TYR A 92 -36.20 18.78 20.69
C TYR A 92 -36.85 19.45 19.48
#